data_AF-A0A3T1CCX9-F1
#
_entry.id   AF-A0A3T1CCX9-F1
#
_cell.length_a   1.000
_cell.length_b   1.000
_cell.length_c   1.000
_cell.angle_alpha   90.00
_cell.angle_beta   90.00
_cell.angle_gamma   90.00
#
_symmetry.space_group_name_H-M   'P 1'
#
loop_
_entity.id
_entity.type
_entity.pdbx_description
1 polymer ?
#
loop_
_entity_poly.entity_id
_entity_poly.type
_entity_poly.pdbx_seq_one_letter_code
_entity_poly.pdbx_strand_id
1 'polypeptide(L)'
;MFSADILEEKLNINERKMRELAIRLEKLDEDTHAFLEELEISPEQLTTFISQKENFTDDNWQELQQQKKQMDDKLETELNNIRNPLQSKQIFSSLNVARHWLYVR
;
A
#
# COMPACT_ATOMS: atom_id res chain seq x y z
N MET A 1 27.42 -13.48 21.84
CA MET A 1 27.91 -12.74 20.65
C MET A 1 27.37 -13.32 19.33
N PHE A 2 26.25 -14.06 19.33
CA PHE A 2 25.74 -14.81 18.15
C PHE A 2 24.41 -14.26 17.59
N SER A 3 23.90 -13.11 18.05
CA SER A 3 22.57 -12.63 17.67
C SER A 3 22.52 -11.81 16.38
N ALA A 4 23.64 -11.18 15.98
CA ALA A 4 23.70 -10.34 14.79
C ALA A 4 23.70 -11.17 13.51
N ASP A 5 24.54 -12.20 13.44
CA ASP A 5 24.66 -13.10 12.27
C ASP A 5 23.33 -13.84 11.98
N ILE A 6 22.64 -14.30 13.03
CA ILE A 6 21.32 -14.96 12.90
C ILE A 6 20.26 -13.96 12.38
N LEU A 7 20.36 -12.69 12.75
CA LEU A 7 19.44 -11.65 12.31
C LEU A 7 19.68 -11.31 10.83
N GLU A 8 20.94 -11.23 10.43
CA GLU A 8 21.36 -10.93 9.06
C GLU A 8 20.98 -12.06 8.10
N GLU A 9 21.15 -13.32 8.52
CA GLU A 9 20.70 -14.50 7.76
C GLU A 9 19.17 -14.51 7.58
N LYS A 10 18.41 -14.20 8.64
CA LYS A 10 16.95 -14.09 8.56
C LYS A 10 16.49 -12.96 7.64
N LEU A 11 17.18 -11.81 7.66
CA LEU A 11 16.91 -10.68 6.76
C LEU A 11 17.11 -11.10 5.31
N ASN A 12 18.22 -11.76 5.00
CA ASN A 12 18.53 -12.21 3.65
C ASN A 12 17.52 -13.26 3.14
N ILE A 13 17.09 -14.19 4.00
CA ILE A 13 16.00 -15.14 3.67
C ILE A 13 14.69 -14.41 3.38
N ASN A 14 14.34 -13.41 4.19
CA ASN A 14 13.11 -12.63 3.99
C ASN A 14 13.17 -11.81 2.70
N GLU A 15 14.29 -11.15 2.41
CA GLU A 15 14.46 -10.42 1.14
C GLU A 15 14.32 -11.33 -0.08
N ARG A 16 14.88 -12.54 0.00
CA ARG A 16 14.75 -13.52 -1.08
C ARG A 16 13.29 -13.95 -1.26
N LYS A 17 12.59 -14.23 -0.16
CA LYS A 17 11.16 -14.56 -0.20
C LYS A 17 10.32 -13.40 -0.74
N MET A 18 10.62 -12.15 -0.36
CA MET A 18 9.93 -10.98 -0.91
C MET A 18 10.14 -10.86 -2.42
N ARG A 19 11.36 -11.09 -2.91
CA ARG A 19 11.64 -11.12 -4.35
C ARG A 19 10.90 -12.26 -5.07
N GLU A 20 10.90 -13.46 -4.50
CA GLU A 20 10.14 -14.59 -5.05
C GLU A 20 8.63 -14.29 -5.10
N LEU A 21 8.09 -13.63 -4.08
CA LEU A 21 6.69 -13.20 -4.05
C LEU A 21 6.39 -12.11 -5.08
N ALA A 22 7.29 -11.14 -5.26
CA ALA A 22 7.12 -10.09 -6.26
C ALA A 22 7.06 -10.66 -7.69
N ILE A 23 7.95 -11.61 -8.02
CA ILE A 23 7.94 -12.29 -9.32
C ILE A 23 6.63 -13.09 -9.50
N ARG A 24 6.14 -13.74 -8.45
CA ARG A 24 4.86 -14.46 -8.52
C ARG A 24 3.68 -13.53 -8.74
N LEU A 25 3.67 -12.35 -8.12
CA LEU A 25 2.63 -11.34 -8.32
C LEU A 25 2.65 -10.83 -9.76
N GLU A 26 3.83 -10.48 -10.29
CA GLU A 26 3.99 -10.02 -11.67
C GLU A 26 3.46 -11.06 -12.67
N LYS A 27 3.82 -12.34 -12.47
CA LYS A 27 3.29 -13.42 -13.29
C LYS A 27 1.76 -13.56 -13.18
N LEU A 28 1.21 -13.38 -11.98
CA LEU A 28 -0.23 -13.49 -11.77
C LEU A 28 -0.97 -12.33 -12.44
N ASP A 29 -0.39 -11.14 -12.44
CA ASP A 29 -0.90 -9.99 -13.20
C ASP A 29 -0.87 -10.27 -14.71
N GLU A 30 0.22 -10.84 -15.24
CA GLU A 30 0.31 -11.28 -16.64
C GLU A 30 -0.75 -12.33 -16.99
N ASP A 31 -0.88 -13.38 -16.17
CA ASP A 31 -1.87 -14.44 -16.35
C ASP A 31 -3.30 -13.88 -16.31
N THR A 32 -3.57 -12.92 -15.41
CA THR A 32 -4.87 -12.25 -15.31
C THR A 32 -5.15 -11.39 -16.55
N HIS A 33 -4.15 -10.66 -17.04
CA HIS A 33 -4.29 -9.84 -18.23
C HIS A 33 -4.58 -10.71 -19.47
N ALA A 34 -3.81 -11.79 -19.66
CA ALA A 34 -4.02 -12.74 -20.74
C ALA A 34 -5.42 -13.37 -20.69
N PHE A 35 -5.89 -13.75 -19.50
CA PHE A 35 -7.23 -14.30 -19.33
C PHE A 35 -8.34 -13.29 -19.65
N LEU A 36 -8.16 -12.02 -19.28
CA LEU A 36 -9.10 -10.95 -19.61
C LEU A 36 -9.11 -10.65 -21.12
N GLU A 37 -7.94 -10.68 -21.77
CA GLU A 37 -7.82 -10.57 -23.22
C GLU A 37 -8.52 -11.73 -23.95
N GLU A 38 -8.33 -12.98 -23.49
CA GLU A 38 -9.02 -14.16 -24.02
C GLU A 38 -10.54 -14.05 -23.94
N LEU A 39 -11.06 -13.39 -22.90
CA LEU A 39 -12.48 -13.14 -22.70
C LEU A 39 -12.99 -11.89 -23.43
N GLU A 40 -12.14 -11.16 -24.15
CA GLU A 40 -12.43 -9.86 -24.78
C GLU A 40 -12.99 -8.83 -23.78
N ILE A 41 -12.61 -8.93 -22.50
CA ILE A 41 -13.07 -8.04 -21.43
C ILE A 41 -12.08 -6.90 -21.27
N SER A 42 -12.54 -5.69 -21.61
CA SER A 42 -11.80 -4.47 -21.32
C SER A 42 -11.88 -4.08 -19.83
N PRO A 43 -10.85 -3.43 -19.27
CA PRO A 43 -10.88 -2.89 -17.91
C PRO A 43 -12.05 -1.93 -17.66
N GLU A 44 -12.47 -1.18 -18.68
CA GLU A 44 -13.62 -0.28 -18.62
C GLU A 44 -14.94 -1.03 -18.45
N GLN A 45 -15.09 -2.21 -19.08
CA GLN A 45 -16.26 -3.07 -18.91
C GLN A 45 -16.32 -3.65 -17.50
N LEU A 46 -15.19 -4.07 -16.93
CA LEU A 46 -15.12 -4.51 -15.53
C LEU A 46 -15.52 -3.41 -14.56
N THR A 47 -15.01 -2.20 -14.78
CA THR A 47 -15.35 -1.03 -13.96
C THR A 47 -16.85 -0.73 -14.02
N THR A 48 -17.43 -0.81 -15.22
CA THR A 48 -18.87 -0.61 -15.42
C THR A 48 -19.68 -1.70 -14.73
N PHE A 49 -19.28 -2.97 -14.86
CA PHE A 49 -19.94 -4.10 -14.22
C PHE A 49 -19.95 -4.00 -12.69
N ILE A 50 -18.81 -3.64 -12.09
CA ILE A 50 -18.64 -3.46 -10.64
C ILE A 50 -19.42 -2.24 -10.14
N SER A 51 -19.70 -1.25 -10.99
CA SER A 51 -20.45 -0.05 -10.59
C SER A 51 -21.97 -0.26 -10.53
N GLN A 52 -22.48 -1.35 -11.12
CA GLN A 52 -23.91 -1.64 -11.22
C GLN A 52 -24.35 -2.57 -10.09
N LYS A 53 -25.18 -2.05 -9.17
CA LYS A 53 -25.75 -2.82 -8.06
C LYS A 53 -26.56 -4.04 -8.55
N GLU A 54 -27.21 -3.92 -9.70
CA GLU A 54 -28.06 -4.96 -10.29
C GLU A 54 -27.32 -6.28 -10.58
N ASN A 55 -25.99 -6.24 -10.70
CA ASN A 55 -25.17 -7.41 -10.99
C ASN A 55 -24.83 -8.25 -9.74
N PHE A 56 -25.22 -7.78 -8.55
CA PHE A 56 -24.86 -8.40 -7.28
C PHE A 56 -26.10 -8.64 -6.42
N THR A 57 -26.01 -9.63 -5.53
CA THR A 57 -26.95 -9.76 -4.42
C THR A 57 -26.75 -8.60 -3.44
N ASP A 58 -27.80 -8.23 -2.70
CA ASP A 58 -27.72 -7.11 -1.74
C ASP A 58 -26.61 -7.31 -0.69
N ASP A 59 -26.41 -8.54 -0.21
CA ASP A 59 -25.35 -8.88 0.75
C ASP A 59 -23.95 -8.68 0.15
N ASN A 60 -23.70 -9.19 -1.06
CA ASN A 60 -22.41 -9.05 -1.73
C ASN A 60 -22.13 -7.58 -2.08
N TRP A 61 -23.16 -6.83 -2.46
CA TRP A 61 -23.02 -5.40 -2.74
C TRP A 61 -22.63 -4.61 -1.50
N GLN A 62 -23.25 -4.91 -0.35
CA GLN A 62 -22.89 -4.27 0.92
C GLN A 62 -21.45 -4.59 1.31
N GLU A 63 -21.02 -5.84 1.17
CA GLU A 63 -19.64 -6.24 1.45
C GLU A 63 -18.64 -5.51 0.54
N LEU A 64 -18.93 -5.42 -0.77
CA LEU A 64 -18.08 -4.69 -1.73
C LEU A 64 -17.97 -3.20 -1.39
N GLN A 65 -19.07 -2.55 -1.02
CA GLN A 65 -19.05 -1.15 -0.61
C GLN A 65 -18.27 -0.95 0.69
N GLN A 66 -18.37 -1.88 1.63
CA GLN A 66 -17.61 -1.84 2.88
C GLN A 66 -16.11 -2.00 2.63
N GLN A 67 -15.70 -2.96 1.79
CA GLN A 67 -14.30 -3.16 1.42
C GLN A 67 -13.74 -1.95 0.67
N LYS A 68 -14.51 -1.38 -0.27
CA LYS A 68 -14.14 -0.16 -0.99
C LYS A 68 -13.85 0.99 -0.01
N LYS A 69 -14.77 1.23 0.94
CA LYS A 69 -14.60 2.27 1.96
C LYS A 69 -13.34 2.04 2.80
N GLN A 70 -13.08 0.81 3.23
CA GLN A 70 -11.88 0.49 4.01
C GLN A 70 -10.58 0.75 3.23
N MET A 71 -10.58 0.46 1.92
CA MET A 71 -9.45 0.76 1.06
C MET A 71 -9.24 2.27 0.89
N ASP A 72 -10.32 3.03 0.67
CA ASP A 72 -10.26 4.48 0.54
C ASP A 72 -9.73 5.13 1.82
N ASP A 73 -10.24 4.71 2.99
CA ASP A 73 -9.78 5.19 4.30
C ASP A 73 -8.28 4.87 4.53
N LYS A 74 -7.84 3.67 4.11
CA LYS A 74 -6.42 3.26 4.19
C LYS A 74 -5.54 4.09 3.27
N LEU A 75 -5.96 4.30 2.02
CA LEU A 75 -5.25 5.13 1.05
C LEU A 75 -5.14 6.57 1.53
N GLU A 76 -6.21 7.14 2.05
CA GLU A 76 -6.19 8.49 2.62
C GLU A 76 -5.21 8.58 3.80
N THR A 77 -5.21 7.58 4.68
CA THR A 77 -4.27 7.51 5.80
C THR A 77 -2.82 7.42 5.31
N GLU A 78 -2.55 6.58 4.30
CA GLU A 78 -1.21 6.46 3.71
C GLU A 78 -0.77 7.76 3.01
N LEU A 79 -1.66 8.39 2.24
CA LEU A 79 -1.39 9.68 1.58
C LEU A 79 -1.11 10.79 2.60
N ASN A 80 -1.85 10.84 3.70
CA ASN A 80 -1.61 11.79 4.78
C ASN A 80 -0.29 11.51 5.53
N ASN A 81 0.13 10.25 5.59
CA ASN A 81 1.41 9.86 6.17
C ASN A 81 2.60 10.17 5.25
N ILE A 82 2.38 10.39 3.95
CA ILE A 82 3.43 10.85 3.03
C ILE A 82 3.80 12.28 3.42
N ARG A 83 4.91 12.40 4.14
CA ARG A 83 5.45 13.66 4.63
C ARG A 83 5.64 14.66 3.49
N ASN A 84 4.82 15.70 3.44
CA ASN A 84 5.00 16.78 2.49
C ASN A 84 6.28 17.57 2.85
N PRO A 85 7.33 17.55 1.99
CA PRO A 85 8.60 18.18 2.28
C PRO A 85 8.50 19.71 2.36
N LEU A 86 7.53 20.33 1.67
CA LEU A 86 7.29 21.77 1.71
C LEU A 86 6.68 22.19 3.05
N GLN A 87 5.68 21.45 3.52
CA GLN A 87 5.08 21.69 4.84
C GLN A 87 6.08 21.43 5.97
N SER A 88 6.91 20.39 5.84
CA SER A 88 7.97 20.11 6.82
C SER A 88 9.01 21.22 6.91
N LYS A 89 9.39 21.84 5.78
CA LYS A 89 10.30 22.99 5.77
C LYS A 89 9.67 24.23 6.43
N GLN A 90 8.39 24.49 6.19
CA GLN A 90 7.66 25.61 6.83
C GLN A 90 7.49 25.42 8.34
N ILE A 91 7.18 24.20 8.79
CA ILE A 91 7.13 23.86 10.21
C ILE A 91 8.53 24.02 10.82
N PHE A 92 9.58 23.52 10.18
CA PHE A 92 10.94 23.67 10.69
C PHE A 92 11.41 25.13 10.73
N SER A 93 11.03 25.96 9.75
CA SER A 93 11.34 27.39 9.75
C SER A 93 10.56 28.19 10.79
N SER A 94 9.39 27.70 11.21
CA SER A 94 8.55 28.34 12.25
C SER A 94 8.83 27.81 13.66
N LEU A 95 9.56 26.70 13.79
CA LEU A 95 10.05 26.21 15.08
C LEU A 95 11.13 27.15 15.61
N ASN A 96 10.73 28.04 16.51
CA ASN A 96 11.63 28.90 17.26
C ASN A 96 12.27 28.08 18.40
N VAL A 97 13.21 27.19 18.04
CA VAL A 97 13.92 26.34 19.01
C VAL A 97 14.85 27.22 19.83
N ALA A 98 14.38 27.67 20.99
CA ALA A 98 15.22 28.32 21.97
C ALA A 98 16.38 27.38 22.34
N ARG A 99 17.61 27.86 22.15
CA ARG A 99 18.85 27.13 22.45
C ARG A 99 18.98 26.97 23.97
N HIS A 100 18.42 25.90 24.51
CA HIS A 100 18.65 25.51 25.89
C HIS A 100 19.98 24.75 25.94
N TRP A 101 21.02 25.40 26.45
CA TRP A 101 22.29 24.72 26.72
C TRP A 101 22.07 23.84 27.95
N LEU A 102 22.00 22.52 27.75
CA LEU A 102 22.05 21.57 28.84
C LEU A 102 23.51 21.40 29.27
N TYR A 103 23.87 22.05 30.38
CA TYR A 103 25.14 21.83 31.04
C TYR A 103 25.04 20.53 31.85
N VAL A 104 25.64 19.45 31.35
CA VAL A 104 25.74 18.18 32.06
C VAL A 104 27.01 18.23 32.92
N ARG A 105 26.87 18.01 34.24
CA ARG A 105 28.00 17.90 35.18
C ARG A 105 28.68 16.54 35.07
#